data_AF-A0A9J7BSH0-F1
#
_entry.id   AF-A0A9J7BSH0-F1
#
_cell.length_a   1.000
_cell.length_b   1.000
_cell.length_c   1.000
_cell.angle_alpha   90.00
_cell.angle_beta   90.00
_cell.angle_gamma   90.00
#
_symmetry.space_group_name_H-M   'P 1'
#
loop_
_entity.id
_entity.type
_entity.pdbx_description
1 polymer ?
#
loop_
_entity_poly.entity_id
_entity_poly.type
_entity_poly.pdbx_seq_one_letter_code
_entity_poly.pdbx_strand_id
1 'polypeptide(L)' 'MRFPVVRERVRVKGKEGTFLVLSVDRVRGFADLMPTNKGQQIEKGVPLSLVLPLMDEGPGKPDSKTEAGN' A
#
# COMPACT_ATOMS: atom_id res chain seq x y z
N MET A 1 3.59 -12.89 -8.08
CA MET A 1 3.30 -11.43 -8.04
C MET A 1 1.84 -11.27 -7.62
N ARG A 2 1.55 -10.63 -6.49
CA ARG A 2 0.16 -10.39 -6.04
C ARG A 2 -0.33 -9.09 -6.70
N PHE A 3 -1.50 -9.14 -7.33
CA PHE A 3 -2.16 -7.93 -7.82
C PHE A 3 -2.98 -7.30 -6.70
N PRO A 4 -2.98 -5.96 -6.58
CA PRO A 4 -3.87 -5.28 -5.64
C PRO A 4 -5.33 -5.52 -6.04
N VAL A 5 -6.22 -5.56 -5.06
CA VAL A 5 -7.67 -5.61 -5.30
C VAL A 5 -8.33 -4.25 -5.11
N VAL A 6 -9.50 -4.05 -5.73
CA VAL A 6 -10.29 -2.83 -5.53
C VAL A 6 -10.66 -2.69 -4.05
N ARG A 7 -10.62 -1.46 -3.54
CA ARG A 7 -10.73 -1.08 -2.12
C ARG A 7 -9.57 -1.53 -1.22
N GLU A 8 -8.51 -2.12 -1.77
CA GLU A 8 -7.28 -2.37 -1.01
C GLU A 8 -6.55 -1.05 -0.73
N ARG A 9 -5.94 -0.93 0.44
CA ARG A 9 -5.04 0.17 0.77
C ARG A 9 -3.62 -0.22 0.38
N VAL A 10 -2.95 0.67 -0.35
CA VAL A 10 -1.64 0.44 -0.93
C VAL A 10 -0.75 1.67 -0.76
N ARG A 11 0.54 1.50 -0.99
CA ARG A 11 1.51 2.59 -1.13
C ARG A 11 1.95 2.69 -2.59
N VAL A 12 2.35 3.88 -3.00
CA VAL A 12 2.96 4.09 -4.32
C VAL A 12 4.42 4.43 -4.15
N LYS A 13 5.31 3.70 -4.84
CA LYS A 13 6.76 3.95 -4.78
C LYS A 13 7.06 5.39 -5.19
N GLY A 14 7.77 6.12 -4.34
CA GLY A 14 8.12 7.52 -4.57
C GLY A 14 7.02 8.54 -4.27
N LYS A 15 5.85 8.11 -3.78
CA LYS A 15 4.83 9.01 -3.22
C LYS A 15 4.66 8.77 -1.72
N GLU A 16 4.48 9.85 -0.98
CA GLU A 16 4.16 9.78 0.44
C GLU A 16 2.66 9.53 0.64
N GLY A 17 2.34 8.76 1.68
CA GLY A 17 0.97 8.47 2.08
C GLY A 17 0.41 7.14 1.60
N THR A 18 -0.85 6.91 1.97
CA THR A 18 -1.61 5.71 1.65
C THR A 18 -2.65 6.05 0.57
N PHE A 19 -2.88 5.08 -0.31
CA PHE A 19 -3.80 5.18 -1.42
C PHE A 19 -4.81 4.05 -1.36
N LEU A 20 -6.06 4.34 -1.71
CA LEU A 20 -7.12 3.36 -1.89
C LEU A 20 -7.22 3.00 -3.37
N VAL A 21 -7.24 1.72 -3.69
CA VAL A 21 -7.42 1.24 -5.06
C VAL A 21 -8.88 1.40 -5.47
N LEU A 22 -9.15 2.18 -6.52
CA LEU A 22 -10.51 2.37 -7.05
C LEU A 22 -10.79 1.42 -8.23
N SER A 23 -9.81 1.23 -9.09
CA SER A 23 -9.91 0.37 -10.28
C SER A 23 -8.56 -0.30 -10.56
N VAL A 24 -8.58 -1.46 -11.23
CA VAL A 24 -7.38 -2.17 -11.68
C VAL A 24 -7.58 -2.65 -13.10
N ASP A 25 -6.78 -2.14 -14.02
CA ASP A 25 -6.68 -2.66 -15.38
C ASP A 25 -5.48 -3.61 -15.48
N ARG A 26 -5.77 -4.90 -15.42
CA ARG A 26 -4.74 -5.97 -15.49
C ARG A 26 -4.21 -6.16 -16.90
N VAL A 27 -4.97 -5.80 -17.92
CA VAL A 27 -4.57 -5.96 -19.33
C VAL A 27 -3.54 -4.89 -19.68
N ARG A 28 -3.80 -3.64 -19.27
CA ARG A 28 -2.91 -2.51 -19.53
C ARG A 28 -1.83 -2.33 -18.46
N GLY A 29 -2.02 -2.89 -17.27
CA GLY A 29 -1.02 -2.86 -16.20
C GLY A 29 -1.07 -1.60 -15.33
N PHE A 30 -2.25 -1.00 -15.16
CA PHE A 30 -2.44 0.25 -14.40
C PHE A 30 -3.57 0.13 -13.36
N ALA A 31 -3.59 1.05 -12.39
CA ALA A 31 -4.65 1.20 -11.40
C ALA A 31 -4.99 2.68 -11.19
N ASP A 32 -6.26 2.96 -10.91
CA ASP A 32 -6.68 4.28 -10.43
C ASP A 32 -6.72 4.27 -8.91
N LEU A 33 -6.10 5.28 -8.30
CA LEU A 33 -5.85 5.34 -6.87
C LEU A 33 -6.40 6.65 -6.27
N MET A 34 -6.92 6.58 -5.05
CA MET A 34 -7.36 7.76 -4.31
C MET A 34 -6.47 7.95 -3.07
N PRO A 35 -5.80 9.09 -2.88
CA PRO A 35 -5.10 9.39 -1.64
C PRO A 35 -6.06 9.35 -0.45
N THR A 36 -5.67 8.71 0.66
CA THR A 36 -6.51 8.70 1.88
C THR A 36 -6.33 9.96 2.73
N ASN A 37 -5.19 10.64 2.59
CA ASN A 37 -4.75 11.69 3.52
C ASN A 37 -4.70 13.11 2.91
N LYS A 38 -4.71 13.25 1.58
CA LYS A 38 -4.55 14.55 0.91
C LYS A 38 -5.52 14.70 -0.25
N GLY A 39 -6.65 15.36 0.00
CA GLY A 39 -7.63 15.75 -1.03
C GLY A 39 -8.26 14.58 -1.80
N GLN A 40 -9.38 14.85 -2.46
CA GLN A 40 -10.11 13.84 -3.25
C GLN A 40 -9.58 13.69 -4.70
N GLN A 41 -8.34 14.10 -4.97
CA GLN A 41 -7.81 14.04 -6.33
C GLN A 41 -7.39 12.60 -6.66
N ILE A 42 -8.14 12.00 -7.60
CA ILE A 42 -7.88 10.64 -8.08
C ILE A 42 -6.63 10.64 -8.97
N GLU A 43 -5.68 9.78 -8.62
CA GLU A 43 -4.48 9.46 -9.38
C GLU A 43 -4.84 8.38 -10.40
N LYS A 44 -5.02 8.77 -11.66
CA LYS A 44 -5.41 7.85 -12.73
C LYS A 44 -4.20 7.23 -13.42
N GLY A 45 -4.32 5.96 -13.80
CA GLY A 45 -3.31 5.28 -14.63
C GLY A 45 -1.97 5.06 -13.94
N VAL A 46 -1.95 4.76 -12.64
CA VAL A 46 -0.72 4.44 -11.89
C VAL A 46 -0.22 3.04 -12.29
N PRO A 47 1.04 2.88 -12.73
CA PRO A 47 1.59 1.57 -13.08
C PRO A 47 1.54 0.60 -11.90
N LEU A 48 1.06 -0.62 -12.12
CA LEU A 48 0.99 -1.65 -11.08
C LEU A 48 2.37 -2.01 -10.50
N SER A 49 3.45 -1.82 -11.27
CA SER A 49 4.83 -2.00 -10.81
C SER A 49 5.28 -1.00 -9.74
N LEU A 50 4.58 0.13 -9.61
CA LEU A 50 4.82 1.13 -8.57
C LEU A 50 3.92 0.95 -7.35
N VAL A 51 2.90 0.08 -7.44
CA VAL A 51 1.95 -0.18 -6.36
C VAL A 51 2.54 -1.24 -5.42
N LEU A 52 2.69 -0.86 -4.16
CA LEU A 52 3.22 -1.69 -3.09
C LEU A 52 2.10 -2.03 -2.11
N PRO A 53 2.01 -3.26 -1.61
CA PRO A 53 1.07 -3.58 -0.55
C PRO A 53 1.35 -2.70 0.66
N LEU A 54 0.30 -2.21 1.30
CA LEU A 54 0.44 -1.69 2.65
C LEU A 54 0.75 -2.92 3.52
N MET A 55 2.02 -3.15 3.84
CA MET A 55 2.35 -4.14 4.86
C MET A 55 1.57 -3.73 6.10
N ASP A 56 0.64 -4.58 6.54
CA ASP A 56 0.17 -4.54 7.92
C ASP A 56 1.44 -4.43 8.76
N GLU A 57 1.57 -3.35 9.53
CA GLU A 57 2.28 -3.49 10.79
C GLU A 57 1.59 -4.65 11.50
N GLY A 58 2.13 -5.86 11.32
CA GLY A 58 1.82 -6.96 12.20
C GLY A 58 1.94 -6.46 13.63
N PRO A 59 1.13 -7.00 14.56
CA PRO A 59 1.05 -6.51 15.93
C PRO A 59 2.47 -6.34 16.46
N GLY A 60 2.75 -5.17 17.04
CA GLY A 60 4.08 -4.69 17.37
C GLY A 60 5.02 -5.80 17.82
N LYS A 61 6.24 -5.79 17.29
CA LYS A 61 7.33 -6.55 17.89
C LYS A 61 7.25 -6.32 19.41
N PRO A 62 6.97 -7.34 20.25
CA PRO A 62 7.29 -7.17 21.64
C PRO A 62 8.81 -6.99 21.69
N ASP A 63 9.22 -5.88 22.28
CA ASP A 63 10.58 -5.55 22.63
C ASP A 63 11.46 -6.79 22.81
N SER A 64 12.53 -6.85 22.04
CA SER A 64 13.73 -7.57 22.46
C SER A 64 14.20 -6.96 23.78
N LYS A 65 13.77 -7.53 24.92
CA LYS A 65 14.41 -7.30 26.21
C LYS A 65 15.01 -8.59 26.73
N THR A 66 16.25 -8.80 26.29
CA THR A 66 17.44 -9.15 27.07
C THR A 66 17.35 -10.27 28.10
N GLU A 67 18.25 -11.24 27.92
CA GLU A 67 18.82 -12.15 28.92
C GLU A 67 18.89 -11.57 30.35
N ALA A 68 18.47 -12.37 31.32
CA ALA A 68 19.13 -12.46 32.62
C ALA A 68 18.83 -13.84 33.19
N GLY A 69 19.86 -14.68 33.25
CA GLY A 69 19.80 -15.97 33.92
C GLY A 69 19.63 -15.84 35.42
N ASN A 70 19.18 -16.93 36.03
CA ASN A 70 19.60 -17.36 37.36
C ASN A 70 19.42 -18.89 37.47
#